data_AF-A0A4P5YMM3-F1
#
_entry.id   AF-A0A4P5YMM3-F1
#
_cell.length_a   1.000
_cell.length_b   1.000
_cell.length_c   1.000
_cell.angle_alpha   90.00
_cell.angle_beta   90.00
_cell.angle_gamma   90.00
#
_symmetry.space_group_name_H-M   'P 1'
#
loop_
_entity.id
_entity.type
_entity.pdbx_description
1 polymer ?
#
loop_
_entity_poly.entity_id
_entity_poly.type
_entity_poly.pdbx_seq_one_letter_code
_entity_poly.pdbx_strand_id
1 'polypeptide(L)'
;MPSQIEFTRVRHWLERKVRARAAANLTIAITHVILGLVLVTGTAWFLAWLILLGCEQFVAVARYNFGAALRYEHSTQSALLLGALMLVALFVGNARSTAINLSQFGKINWRSRAGSFATLGLLGGLFTRLLYLGPHLLHLAAGFFRQWLQWKHVDREVVAEVLHLLAAEGRRVAYDEIARRIRGFTHSRTVPQLQLIDGILFLTSPPTGLSLTSMLREEMTGQRWPGEAREPRPRNPGPDPAERIRGRRVVFLCGGCSLKLRVLIASENISIQCPRCRAAYRVVGVENGRIQMQRVSSGFRPRKPAAPKPPPPPPPPRPPREPFDHELLEVSRDASADEIKAAYRKLLKENHPDFFTNAAPAELAKAEEYTKKLNQAYRSMMRRFEK
;
A
#
# COMPACT_ATOMS: atom_id res chain seq x y z
N MET A 1 -18.10 42.09 -6.84
CA MET A 1 -17.72 42.26 -5.43
C MET A 1 -17.67 40.96 -4.60
N PRO A 2 -18.53 39.94 -4.76
CA PRO A 2 -18.39 38.69 -3.98
C PRO A 2 -17.06 37.93 -4.26
N SER A 3 -16.52 38.01 -5.47
CA SER A 3 -15.27 37.32 -5.84
C SER A 3 -14.01 37.79 -5.06
N GLN A 4 -13.92 39.07 -4.66
CA GLN A 4 -12.74 39.57 -3.95
C GLN A 4 -12.68 39.09 -2.48
N ILE A 5 -13.83 38.98 -1.83
CA ILE A 5 -13.93 38.48 -0.45
C ILE A 5 -13.57 36.99 -0.40
N GLU A 6 -14.00 36.22 -1.40
CA GLU A 6 -13.66 34.80 -1.54
C GLU A 6 -12.17 34.58 -1.81
N PHE A 7 -11.56 35.39 -2.69
CA PHE A 7 -10.12 35.30 -2.95
C PHE A 7 -9.29 35.56 -1.69
N THR A 8 -9.61 36.61 -0.93
CA THR A 8 -8.88 36.97 0.30
C THR A 8 -8.96 35.84 1.35
N ARG A 9 -10.10 35.15 1.43
CA ARG A 9 -10.30 33.99 2.31
C ARG A 9 -9.43 32.81 1.88
N VAL A 10 -9.40 32.48 0.58
CA VAL A 10 -8.56 31.40 0.04
C VAL A 10 -7.07 31.71 0.27
N ARG A 11 -6.63 32.94 0.05
CA ARG A 11 -5.25 33.38 0.30
C ARG A 11 -4.88 33.22 1.77
N HIS A 12 -5.72 33.72 2.69
CA HIS A 12 -5.46 33.60 4.12
C HIS A 12 -5.46 32.14 4.61
N TRP A 13 -6.36 31.31 4.07
CA TRP A 13 -6.35 29.87 4.30
C TRP A 13 -5.02 29.23 3.84
N LEU A 14 -4.57 29.56 2.63
CA LEU A 14 -3.32 29.03 2.06
C LEU A 14 -2.12 29.44 2.91
N GLU A 15 -2.04 30.71 3.32
CA GLU A 15 -0.95 31.20 4.17
C GLU A 15 -0.86 30.45 5.50
N ARG A 16 -2.01 30.20 6.15
CA ARG A 16 -2.04 29.44 7.40
C ARG A 16 -1.60 27.99 7.18
N LYS A 17 -2.08 27.36 6.10
CA LYS A 17 -1.74 25.97 5.75
C LYS A 17 -0.26 25.82 5.40
N VAL A 18 0.30 26.72 4.59
CA VAL A 18 1.73 26.78 4.24
C VAL A 18 2.57 26.96 5.51
N ARG A 19 2.23 27.92 6.37
CA ARG A 19 2.95 28.14 7.64
C ARG A 19 2.90 26.91 8.55
N ALA A 20 1.73 26.31 8.73
CA ALA A 20 1.56 25.14 9.58
C ALA A 20 2.34 23.92 9.05
N ARG A 21 2.27 23.62 7.75
CA ARG A 21 2.98 22.50 7.14
C ARG A 21 4.50 22.72 7.11
N ALA A 22 4.94 23.94 6.81
CA ALA A 22 6.36 24.29 6.90
C ALA A 22 6.89 24.10 8.33
N ALA A 23 6.19 24.63 9.34
CA ALA A 23 6.58 24.46 10.74
C ALA A 23 6.61 22.98 11.15
N ALA A 24 5.58 22.21 10.81
CA ALA A 24 5.54 20.77 11.11
C ALA A 24 6.71 20.01 10.47
N ASN A 25 6.99 20.23 9.18
CA ASN A 25 8.11 19.58 8.50
C ASN A 25 9.47 19.97 9.09
N LEU A 26 9.66 21.24 9.49
CA LEU A 26 10.87 21.69 10.15
C LEU A 26 11.07 21.01 11.50
N THR A 27 10.01 20.97 12.33
CA THR A 27 10.05 20.29 13.63
C THR A 27 10.37 18.81 13.48
N ILE A 28 9.71 18.12 12.54
CA ILE A 28 9.98 16.71 12.25
C ILE A 28 11.43 16.53 11.81
N ALA A 29 11.93 17.37 10.90
CA ALA A 29 13.31 17.31 10.44
C ALA A 29 14.31 17.47 11.59
N ILE A 30 14.15 18.49 12.44
CA ILE A 30 15.03 18.74 13.60
C ILE A 30 15.01 17.55 14.56
N THR A 31 13.83 17.03 14.90
CA THR A 31 13.69 15.85 15.77
C THR A 31 14.42 14.63 15.21
N HIS A 32 14.28 14.38 13.90
CA HIS A 32 14.97 13.27 13.24
C HIS A 32 16.49 13.49 13.16
N VAL A 33 16.96 14.73 12.99
CA VAL A 33 18.40 15.05 13.06
C VAL A 33 18.94 14.73 14.44
N ILE A 34 18.31 15.24 15.50
CA ILE A 34 18.78 15.03 16.87
C ILE A 34 18.80 13.54 17.20
N LEU A 35 17.68 12.84 16.97
CA LEU A 35 17.58 11.40 17.26
C LEU A 35 18.56 10.57 16.40
N GLY A 36 18.68 10.91 15.12
CA GLY A 36 19.60 10.27 14.18
C GLY A 36 21.07 10.43 14.59
N LEU A 37 21.46 11.63 15.04
CA LEU A 37 22.81 11.91 15.54
C LEU A 37 23.11 11.13 16.83
N VAL A 38 22.19 11.11 17.79
CA VAL A 38 22.34 10.34 19.04
C VAL A 38 22.50 8.85 18.74
N LEU A 39 21.64 8.29 17.88
CA LEU A 39 21.69 6.87 17.54
C LEU A 39 22.95 6.52 16.76
N VAL A 40 23.32 7.28 15.73
CA VAL A 40 24.48 6.93 14.90
C VAL A 40 25.79 7.03 15.69
N THR A 41 25.93 8.04 16.55
CA THR A 41 27.11 8.20 17.41
C THR A 41 27.16 7.11 18.48
N GLY A 42 26.05 6.83 19.14
CA GLY A 42 25.94 5.75 20.12
C GLY A 42 26.24 4.38 19.52
N THR A 43 25.68 4.06 18.36
CA THR A 43 25.94 2.80 17.64
C THR A 43 27.38 2.70 17.18
N ALA A 44 27.95 3.77 16.60
CA ALA A 44 29.35 3.78 16.19
C ALA A 44 30.28 3.55 17.39
N TRP A 45 30.01 4.19 18.54
CA TRP A 45 30.80 3.98 19.75
C TRP A 45 30.68 2.58 20.31
N PHE A 46 29.46 2.06 20.37
CA PHE A 46 29.22 0.70 20.83
C PHE A 46 29.94 -0.34 19.97
N LEU A 47 29.89 -0.19 18.65
CA LEU A 47 30.60 -1.09 17.73
C LEU A 47 32.12 -1.00 17.88
N ALA A 48 32.67 0.21 17.98
CA ALA A 48 34.10 0.40 18.22
C ALA A 48 34.53 -0.25 19.55
N TRP A 49 33.74 -0.06 20.61
CA TRP A 49 33.99 -0.70 21.90
C TRP A 49 33.97 -2.23 21.83
N LEU A 50 32.98 -2.83 21.13
CA LEU A 50 32.93 -4.28 20.94
C LEU A 50 34.15 -4.82 20.19
N ILE A 51 34.64 -4.10 19.17
CA ILE A 51 35.85 -4.48 18.43
C ILE A 51 37.07 -4.43 19.34
N LEU A 52 37.25 -3.35 20.11
CA LEU A 52 38.37 -3.23 21.05
C LEU A 52 38.36 -4.33 22.11
N LEU A 53 37.18 -4.62 22.68
CA LEU A 53 37.00 -5.73 23.62
C LEU A 53 37.36 -7.07 22.98
N GLY A 54 36.93 -7.30 21.73
CA GLY A 54 37.29 -8.49 20.96
C GLY A 54 38.80 -8.63 20.73
N CYS A 55 39.49 -7.52 20.42
CA CYS A 55 40.95 -7.50 20.28
C CYS A 55 41.66 -7.87 21.59
N GLU A 56 41.20 -7.36 22.73
CA GLU A 56 41.76 -7.70 24.04
C GLU A 56 41.59 -9.19 24.37
N GLN A 57 40.38 -9.72 24.15
CA GLN A 57 40.12 -11.15 24.36
C GLN A 57 40.97 -12.03 23.45
N PHE A 58 41.12 -11.63 22.18
CA PHE A 58 41.96 -12.34 21.22
C PHE A 58 43.43 -12.38 21.68
N VAL A 59 43.98 -11.26 22.14
CA VAL A 59 45.35 -11.19 22.65
C VAL A 59 45.52 -12.04 23.91
N ALA A 60 44.54 -12.06 24.81
CA ALA A 60 44.55 -12.91 25.99
C ALA A 60 44.56 -14.40 25.64
N VAL A 61 43.69 -14.82 24.71
CA VAL A 61 43.62 -16.20 24.21
C VAL A 61 44.91 -16.59 23.49
N ALA A 62 45.49 -15.70 22.68
CA ALA A 62 46.73 -15.97 21.97
C ALA A 62 47.92 -16.15 22.92
N ARG A 63 47.99 -15.32 23.97
CA ARG A 63 49.00 -15.46 25.02
C ARG A 63 48.86 -16.78 25.77
N TYR A 64 47.62 -17.17 26.11
CA TYR A 64 47.35 -18.40 26.86
C TYR A 64 47.67 -19.66 26.04
N ASN A 65 47.26 -19.72 24.77
CA ASN A 65 47.38 -20.93 23.96
C ASN A 65 48.73 -21.07 23.25
N PHE A 66 49.38 -19.96 22.87
CA PHE A 66 50.56 -19.98 22.02
C PHE A 66 51.81 -19.36 22.67
N GLY A 67 51.72 -18.90 23.93
CA GLY A 67 52.84 -18.23 24.59
C GLY A 67 53.27 -16.92 23.92
N ALA A 68 52.42 -16.34 23.08
CA ALA A 68 52.76 -15.14 22.31
C ALA A 68 52.90 -13.92 23.25
N ALA A 69 54.04 -13.22 23.16
CA ALA A 69 54.32 -12.01 23.93
C ALA A 69 53.66 -10.74 23.34
N LEU A 70 52.41 -10.86 22.86
CA LEU A 70 51.66 -9.73 22.32
C LEU A 70 51.19 -8.82 23.46
N ARG A 71 51.47 -7.51 23.35
CA ARG A 71 50.89 -6.46 24.18
C ARG A 71 49.98 -5.60 23.32
N TYR A 72 48.76 -5.40 23.79
CA TYR A 72 47.79 -4.52 23.16
C TYR A 72 47.43 -3.45 24.18
N GLU A 73 47.84 -2.22 23.90
CA GLU A 73 47.48 -1.04 24.68
C GLU A 73 46.49 -0.23 23.85
N HIS A 74 45.25 -0.14 24.33
CA HIS A 74 44.25 0.71 23.68
C HIS A 74 44.55 2.17 24.04
N SER A 75 44.92 2.98 23.05
CA SER A 75 45.02 4.42 23.23
C SER A 75 43.67 5.08 22.98
N THR A 76 43.37 6.19 23.68
CA THR A 76 42.17 7.01 23.41
C THR A 76 42.08 7.42 21.95
N GLN A 77 43.23 7.68 21.30
CA GLN A 77 43.31 8.02 19.88
C GLN A 77 42.85 6.86 18.98
N SER A 78 43.25 5.62 19.29
CA SER A 78 42.83 4.43 18.53
C SER A 78 41.32 4.20 18.63
N ALA A 79 40.73 4.42 19.80
CA ALA A 79 39.29 4.37 19.99
C ALA A 79 38.61 5.46 19.15
N LEU A 80 39.05 6.71 19.26
CA LEU A 80 38.50 7.83 18.48
C LEU A 80 38.51 7.57 16.97
N LEU A 81 39.65 7.09 16.45
CA LEU A 81 39.79 6.74 15.04
C LEU A 81 38.85 5.60 14.63
N LEU A 82 38.76 4.54 15.44
CA LEU A 82 37.89 3.41 15.15
C LEU A 82 36.42 3.80 15.11
N GLY A 83 35.95 4.65 16.03
CA GLY A 83 34.56 5.14 15.97
C GLY A 83 34.28 6.04 14.78
N ALA A 84 35.24 6.89 14.39
CA ALA A 84 35.12 7.68 13.16
C ALA A 84 35.03 6.77 11.93
N LEU A 85 35.84 5.71 11.86
CA LEU A 85 35.75 4.70 10.81
C LEU A 85 34.41 3.95 10.83
N MET A 86 33.91 3.55 12.01
CA MET A 86 32.61 2.90 12.16
C MET A 86 31.48 3.83 11.72
N LEU A 87 31.55 5.11 12.05
CA LEU A 87 30.59 6.12 11.60
C LEU A 87 30.52 6.17 10.07
N VAL A 88 31.67 6.28 9.40
CA VAL A 88 31.74 6.26 7.93
C VAL A 88 31.19 4.94 7.37
N ALA A 89 31.57 3.80 7.96
CA ALA A 89 31.10 2.48 7.55
C ALA A 89 29.58 2.32 7.67
N LEU A 90 28.96 2.90 8.71
CA LEU A 90 27.49 2.89 8.87
C LEU A 90 26.79 3.67 7.76
N PHE A 91 27.33 4.83 7.35
CA PHE A 91 26.76 5.61 6.24
C PHE A 91 26.96 4.92 4.88
N VAL A 92 28.15 4.39 4.61
CA VAL A 92 28.43 3.63 3.39
C VAL A 92 27.56 2.38 3.32
N GLY A 93 27.43 1.66 4.44
CA GLY A 93 26.56 0.51 4.59
C GLY A 93 25.10 0.86 4.31
N ASN A 94 24.58 1.93 4.93
CA ASN A 94 23.22 2.41 4.71
C ASN A 94 22.95 2.83 3.25
N ALA A 95 23.92 3.49 2.60
CA ALA A 95 23.81 3.89 1.20
C ALA A 95 23.78 2.68 0.25
N ARG A 96 24.53 1.61 0.58
CA ARG A 96 24.56 0.36 -0.19
C ARG A 96 23.39 -0.56 0.11
N SER A 97 22.86 -0.54 1.33
CA SER A 97 21.64 -1.25 1.70
C SER A 97 20.45 -0.54 1.07
N THR A 98 20.27 -0.71 -0.24
CA THR A 98 19.10 -0.20 -0.95
C THR A 98 17.81 -0.54 -0.21
N ALA A 99 16.83 0.35 -0.26
CA ALA A 99 15.52 0.26 0.40
C ALA A 99 14.74 -1.05 0.17
N ILE A 100 15.18 -1.89 -0.77
CA ILE A 100 14.57 -3.15 -1.18
C ILE A 100 14.58 -4.21 -0.07
N ASN A 101 15.55 -4.19 0.86
CA ASN A 101 15.62 -5.22 1.90
C ASN A 101 14.77 -4.92 3.13
N LEU A 102 14.49 -3.66 3.49
CA LEU A 102 13.82 -3.38 4.77
C LEU A 102 12.32 -3.74 4.76
N SER A 103 11.64 -3.62 3.62
CA SER A 103 10.20 -3.88 3.47
C SER A 103 9.85 -5.36 3.21
N GLN A 104 10.77 -6.15 2.65
CA GLN A 104 10.49 -7.56 2.29
C GLN A 104 10.46 -8.51 3.49
N PHE A 105 11.06 -8.16 4.64
CA PHE A 105 11.03 -9.01 5.84
C PHE A 105 9.68 -9.02 6.59
N GLY A 106 8.65 -8.34 6.09
CA GLY A 106 7.29 -8.34 6.67
C GLY A 106 6.49 -9.63 6.45
N LYS A 107 6.98 -10.58 5.65
CA LYS A 107 6.27 -11.85 5.34
C LYS A 107 6.89 -13.08 6.02
N ILE A 108 7.51 -12.91 7.19
CA ILE A 108 8.06 -14.06 7.92
C ILE A 108 6.90 -14.78 8.63
N ASN A 109 6.66 -16.02 8.22
CA ASN A 109 5.57 -16.85 8.72
C ASN A 109 6.01 -17.51 10.04
N TRP A 110 5.80 -16.84 11.17
CA TRP A 110 6.17 -17.29 12.54
C TRP A 110 5.65 -18.68 12.94
N ARG A 111 4.72 -19.25 12.16
CA ARG A 111 4.11 -20.56 12.41
C ARG A 111 4.87 -21.73 11.81
N SER A 112 5.83 -21.53 10.91
CA SER A 112 6.71 -22.63 10.53
C SER A 112 7.62 -22.94 11.71
N ARG A 113 7.64 -24.19 12.18
CA ARG A 113 8.66 -24.72 13.11
C ARG A 113 10.03 -24.51 12.48
N ALA A 114 10.61 -23.34 12.69
CA ALA A 114 11.84 -22.95 12.05
C ALA A 114 12.97 -23.26 13.04
N GLY A 115 13.91 -24.11 12.63
CA GLY A 115 15.06 -24.49 13.44
C GLY A 115 15.94 -23.29 13.82
N SER A 116 16.94 -23.53 14.65
CA SER A 116 17.85 -22.51 15.22
C SER A 116 18.47 -21.52 14.21
N PHE A 117 18.52 -21.87 12.92
CA PHE A 117 19.00 -20.97 11.86
C PHE A 117 18.01 -19.84 11.50
N ALA A 118 16.70 -20.06 11.64
CA ALA A 118 15.72 -19.04 11.33
C ALA A 118 15.64 -17.94 12.41
N THR A 119 15.83 -18.32 13.67
CA THR A 119 15.94 -17.35 14.79
C THR A 119 17.19 -16.48 14.63
N LEU A 120 18.31 -17.04 14.18
CA LEU A 120 19.52 -16.27 13.86
C LEU A 120 19.29 -15.28 12.71
N GLY A 121 18.59 -15.69 11.65
CA GLY A 121 18.24 -14.79 10.54
C GLY A 121 17.35 -13.62 10.99
N LEU A 122 16.38 -13.89 11.86
CA LEU A 122 15.52 -12.85 12.46
C LEU A 122 16.32 -11.85 13.31
N LEU A 123 17.20 -12.35 14.18
CA LEU A 123 18.07 -11.52 15.00
C LEU A 123 19.04 -10.71 14.15
N GLY A 124 19.62 -11.29 13.11
CA GLY A 124 20.47 -10.59 12.15
C GLY A 124 19.73 -9.47 11.44
N GLY A 125 18.48 -9.69 11.02
CA GLY A 125 17.64 -8.66 10.43
C GLY A 125 17.30 -7.52 11.40
N LEU A 126 16.98 -7.84 12.66
CA LEU A 126 16.72 -6.85 13.71
C LEU A 126 17.98 -6.02 14.01
N PHE A 127 19.13 -6.69 14.13
CA PHE A 127 20.41 -6.04 14.38
C PHE A 127 20.79 -5.10 13.24
N THR A 128 20.64 -5.55 11.99
CA THR A 128 20.86 -4.72 10.79
C THR A 128 19.97 -3.47 10.81
N ARG A 129 18.70 -3.59 11.21
CA ARG A 129 17.79 -2.44 11.37
C ARG A 129 18.24 -1.49 12.46
N LEU A 130 18.66 -2.01 13.61
CA LEU A 130 19.13 -1.20 14.72
C LEU A 130 20.41 -0.44 14.34
N LEU A 131 21.35 -1.10 13.65
CA LEU A 131 22.58 -0.49 13.18
C LEU A 131 22.35 0.67 12.21
N TYR A 132 21.44 0.50 11.25
CA TYR A 132 21.19 1.52 10.23
C TYR A 132 20.07 2.50 10.58
N LEU A 133 19.47 2.41 11.77
CA LEU A 133 18.39 3.31 12.19
C LEU A 133 18.85 4.77 12.24
N GLY A 134 20.04 5.04 12.80
CA GLY A 134 20.61 6.38 12.89
C GLY A 134 20.80 7.05 11.51
N PRO A 135 21.59 6.47 10.59
CA PRO A 135 21.77 7.01 9.24
C PRO A 135 20.44 7.14 8.46
N HIS A 136 19.51 6.20 8.65
CA HIS A 136 18.20 6.27 8.00
C HIS A 136 17.37 7.47 8.47
N LEU A 137 17.34 7.74 9.79
CA LEU A 137 16.66 8.93 10.33
C LEU A 137 17.25 10.23 9.79
N LEU A 138 18.58 10.31 9.64
CA LEU A 138 19.24 11.47 9.04
C LEU A 138 18.87 11.65 7.56
N HIS A 139 18.75 10.56 6.81
CA HIS A 139 18.26 10.60 5.44
C HIS A 139 16.80 11.07 5.35
N LEU A 140 15.93 10.58 6.24
CA LEU A 140 14.53 11.04 6.34
C LEU A 140 14.46 12.53 6.70
N ALA A 141 15.30 12.99 7.63
CA ALA A 141 15.38 14.39 8.01
C ALA A 141 15.70 15.30 6.82
N ALA A 142 16.62 14.88 5.95
CA ALA A 142 16.93 15.61 4.71
C ALA A 142 15.72 15.66 3.74
N GLY A 143 14.86 14.63 3.74
CA GLY A 143 13.59 14.64 3.02
C GLY A 143 12.63 15.71 3.55
N PHE A 144 12.38 15.73 4.86
CA PHE A 144 11.51 16.73 5.49
C PHE A 144 12.06 18.16 5.38
N PHE A 145 13.38 18.33 5.46
CA PHE A 145 14.02 19.63 5.27
C PHE A 145 13.83 20.16 3.83
N ARG A 146 13.97 19.30 2.82
CA ARG A 146 13.66 19.66 1.43
C ARG A 146 12.19 20.05 1.26
N GLN A 147 11.26 19.32 1.88
CA GLN A 147 9.84 19.68 1.85
C GLN A 147 9.59 21.03 2.55
N TRP A 148 10.22 21.30 3.70
CA TRP A 148 10.15 22.60 4.36
C TRP A 148 10.61 23.74 3.44
N LEU A 149 11.74 23.55 2.75
CA LEU A 149 12.23 24.52 1.76
C LEU A 149 11.21 24.71 0.63
N GLN A 150 10.63 23.64 0.10
CA GLN A 150 9.62 23.72 -0.96
C GLN A 150 8.40 24.54 -0.49
N TRP A 151 7.87 24.29 0.71
CA TRP A 151 6.77 25.07 1.29
C TRP A 151 7.13 26.55 1.49
N LYS A 152 8.37 26.86 1.86
CA LYS A 152 8.85 28.25 2.03
C LYS A 152 8.84 29.03 0.70
N HIS A 153 9.08 28.34 -0.42
CA HIS A 153 9.17 28.94 -1.76
C HIS A 153 7.85 28.90 -2.55
N VAL A 154 6.73 28.50 -1.92
CA VAL A 154 5.41 28.54 -2.58
C VAL A 154 5.02 29.99 -2.90
N ASP A 155 4.71 30.23 -4.16
CA ASP A 155 4.17 31.49 -4.68
C ASP A 155 2.69 31.60 -4.27
N ARG A 156 2.47 32.24 -3.13
CA ARG A 156 1.18 32.24 -2.44
C ARG A 156 0.09 32.92 -3.24
N GLU A 157 0.43 33.93 -4.04
CA GLU A 157 -0.54 34.68 -4.83
C GLU A 157 -1.02 33.84 -6.02
N VAL A 158 -0.10 33.34 -6.86
CA VAL A 158 -0.48 32.51 -8.02
C VAL A 158 -1.19 31.23 -7.60
N VAL A 159 -0.74 30.58 -6.53
CA VAL A 159 -1.38 29.35 -6.03
C VAL A 159 -2.78 29.65 -5.44
N ALA A 160 -2.96 30.77 -4.73
CA ALA A 160 -4.27 31.16 -4.23
C ALA A 160 -5.25 31.48 -5.39
N GLU A 161 -4.78 32.12 -6.46
CA GLU A 161 -5.60 32.39 -7.64
C GLU A 161 -6.05 31.09 -8.32
N VAL A 162 -5.14 30.11 -8.47
CA VAL A 162 -5.48 28.80 -9.05
C VAL A 162 -6.51 28.09 -8.17
N LEU A 163 -6.31 28.06 -6.86
CA LEU A 163 -7.26 27.44 -5.93
C LEU A 163 -8.63 28.12 -5.97
N HIS A 164 -8.67 29.45 -6.03
CA HIS A 164 -9.91 30.21 -6.15
C HIS A 164 -10.64 29.90 -7.47
N LEU A 165 -9.92 29.86 -8.61
CA LEU A 165 -10.48 29.48 -9.90
C LEU A 165 -11.07 28.07 -9.88
N LEU A 166 -10.33 27.10 -9.34
CA LEU A 166 -10.80 25.71 -9.26
C LEU A 166 -12.00 25.56 -8.30
N ALA A 167 -12.04 26.34 -7.22
CA ALA A 167 -13.16 26.33 -6.28
C ALA A 167 -14.42 26.92 -6.91
N ALA A 168 -14.28 28.04 -7.64
CA ALA A 168 -15.38 28.72 -8.31
C ALA A 168 -15.99 27.89 -9.45
N GLU A 169 -15.15 27.26 -10.29
CA GLU A 169 -15.63 26.44 -11.40
C GLU A 169 -16.31 25.15 -10.93
N GLY A 170 -15.88 24.61 -9.78
CA GLY A 170 -16.46 23.39 -9.21
C GLY A 170 -16.27 22.12 -10.07
N ARG A 171 -15.59 22.23 -11.21
CA ARG A 171 -15.31 21.20 -12.20
C ARG A 171 -13.81 21.14 -12.51
N ARG A 172 -13.44 20.20 -13.36
CA ARG A 172 -12.12 20.14 -13.98
C ARG A 172 -11.84 21.38 -14.83
N VAL A 173 -10.64 21.94 -14.68
CA VAL A 173 -10.14 23.07 -15.48
C VAL A 173 -8.84 22.66 -16.19
N ALA A 174 -8.76 22.85 -17.51
CA ALA A 174 -7.60 22.49 -18.32
C ALA A 174 -6.42 23.44 -18.06
N TYR A 175 -5.17 22.96 -18.19
CA TYR A 175 -3.99 23.79 -17.95
C TYR A 175 -3.94 25.04 -18.84
N ASP A 176 -4.34 24.93 -20.12
CA ASP A 176 -4.39 26.07 -21.04
C ASP A 176 -5.43 27.11 -20.61
N GLU A 177 -6.54 26.66 -20.02
CA GLU A 177 -7.56 27.55 -19.47
C GLU A 177 -7.04 28.30 -18.23
N ILE A 178 -6.31 27.60 -17.35
CA ILE A 178 -5.66 28.20 -16.17
C ILE A 178 -4.61 29.23 -16.62
N ALA A 179 -3.75 28.87 -17.57
CA ALA A 179 -2.69 29.74 -18.09
C ALA A 179 -3.23 31.02 -18.76
N ARG A 180 -4.40 30.94 -19.42
CA ARG A 180 -5.06 32.12 -20.01
C ARG A 180 -5.69 33.03 -18.95
N ARG A 181 -6.21 32.48 -17.87
CA ARG A 181 -6.94 33.24 -16.84
C ARG A 181 -6.04 33.85 -15.76
N ILE A 182 -4.92 33.19 -15.44
CA ILE A 182 -4.07 33.55 -14.31
C ILE A 182 -2.71 34.02 -14.83
N ARG A 183 -2.40 35.30 -14.59
CA ARG A 183 -1.11 35.89 -14.98
C ARG A 183 0.00 35.28 -14.11
N GLY A 184 1.09 34.85 -14.75
CA GLY A 184 2.23 34.26 -14.05
C GLY A 184 2.09 32.76 -13.76
N PHE A 185 0.96 32.12 -14.11
CA PHE A 185 0.86 30.67 -14.09
C PHE A 185 1.85 30.07 -15.11
N THR A 186 2.82 29.30 -14.60
CA THR A 186 3.77 28.57 -15.45
C THR A 186 3.77 27.11 -15.03
N HIS A 187 3.51 26.20 -15.97
CA HIS A 187 3.38 24.77 -15.67
C HIS A 187 4.60 24.22 -14.90
N SER A 188 5.82 24.56 -15.32
CA SER A 188 7.06 24.11 -14.69
C SER A 188 7.28 24.62 -13.25
N ARG A 189 6.74 25.79 -12.91
CA ARG A 189 6.94 26.43 -11.59
C ARG A 189 5.78 26.20 -10.64
N THR A 190 4.54 26.33 -11.11
CA THR A 190 3.34 26.32 -10.27
C THR A 190 2.83 24.90 -10.01
N VAL A 191 2.92 23.98 -10.97
CA VAL A 191 2.42 22.60 -10.79
C VAL A 191 3.14 21.85 -9.66
N PRO A 192 4.48 21.89 -9.54
CA PRO A 192 5.17 21.27 -8.40
C PRO A 192 4.76 21.85 -7.04
N GLN A 193 4.38 23.14 -6.99
CA GLN A 193 3.91 23.78 -5.75
C GLN A 193 2.48 23.33 -5.40
N LEU A 194 1.61 23.20 -6.41
CA LEU A 194 0.25 22.67 -6.23
C LEU A 194 0.28 21.20 -5.78
N GLN A 195 1.26 20.42 -6.22
CA GLN A 195 1.44 19.03 -5.77
C GLN A 195 1.74 18.89 -4.27
N LEU A 196 2.22 19.95 -3.62
CA LEU A 196 2.40 19.98 -2.16
C LEU A 196 1.06 20.03 -1.40
N ILE A 197 -0.01 20.47 -2.06
CA ILE A 197 -1.31 20.67 -1.42
C ILE A 197 -2.16 19.41 -1.56
N ASP A 198 -2.32 18.69 -0.45
CA ASP A 198 -3.24 17.56 -0.34
C ASP A 198 -4.65 17.96 -0.80
N GLY A 199 -5.24 17.14 -1.69
CA GLY A 199 -6.62 17.32 -2.16
C GLY A 199 -6.75 18.00 -3.53
N ILE A 200 -5.64 18.33 -4.21
CA ILE A 200 -5.62 18.69 -5.64
C ILE A 200 -5.46 17.41 -6.47
N LEU A 201 -6.35 17.22 -7.45
CA LEU A 201 -6.33 16.09 -8.37
C LEU A 201 -5.70 16.52 -9.69
N PHE A 202 -4.64 15.81 -10.09
CA PHE A 202 -3.95 15.99 -11.37
C PHE A 202 -4.51 14.98 -12.37
N LEU A 203 -5.20 15.48 -13.39
CA LEU A 203 -5.88 14.65 -14.37
C LEU A 203 -5.06 14.57 -15.65
N THR A 204 -4.64 13.36 -16.00
CA THR A 204 -3.80 13.06 -17.18
C THR A 204 -4.60 12.85 -18.46
N SER A 205 -5.90 12.59 -18.38
CA SER A 205 -6.74 12.43 -19.58
C SER A 205 -6.89 13.74 -20.34
N PRO A 206 -7.07 13.76 -21.68
CA PRO A 206 -7.35 14.99 -22.39
C PRO A 206 -8.73 15.58 -22.00
N PRO A 207 -8.87 16.90 -21.76
CA PRO A 207 -7.80 17.89 -21.68
C PRO A 207 -7.09 17.87 -20.31
N THR A 208 -5.77 17.69 -20.28
CA THR A 208 -4.98 17.63 -19.03
C THR A 208 -5.24 18.86 -18.17
N GLY A 209 -5.44 18.66 -16.87
CA GLY A 209 -5.84 19.75 -16.00
C GLY A 209 -5.92 19.41 -14.52
N LEU A 210 -6.56 20.30 -13.77
CA LEU A 210 -6.67 20.22 -12.33
C LEU A 210 -8.13 20.18 -11.88
N SER A 211 -8.37 19.55 -10.74
CA SER A 211 -9.65 19.60 -10.02
C SER A 211 -9.39 19.57 -8.52
N LEU A 212 -10.34 20.07 -7.73
CA LEU A 212 -10.30 19.97 -6.27
C LEU A 212 -11.16 18.80 -5.82
N THR A 213 -10.66 18.04 -4.84
CA THR A 213 -11.50 17.12 -4.07
C THR A 213 -12.60 17.89 -3.33
N SER A 214 -13.73 17.23 -3.05
CA SER A 214 -14.81 17.82 -2.25
C SER A 214 -14.33 18.27 -0.87
N MET A 215 -13.48 17.46 -0.24
CA MET A 215 -12.88 17.75 1.07
C MET A 215 -12.10 19.07 1.07
N LEU A 216 -11.23 19.29 0.07
CA LEU A 216 -10.45 20.52 -0.03
C LEU A 216 -11.33 21.74 -0.33
N ARG A 217 -12.38 21.56 -1.14
CA ARG A 217 -13.34 22.62 -1.46
C ARG A 217 -14.09 23.08 -0.21
N GLU A 218 -14.58 22.15 0.59
CA GLU A 218 -15.25 22.42 1.88
C GLU A 218 -14.30 23.13 2.87
N GLU A 219 -13.04 22.69 2.95
CA GLU A 219 -12.01 23.29 3.82
C GLU A 219 -11.77 24.78 3.48
N MET A 220 -11.78 25.13 2.19
CA MET A 220 -11.53 26.50 1.73
C MET A 220 -12.75 27.43 1.87
N THR A 221 -13.97 26.93 1.64
CA THR A 221 -15.18 27.75 1.77
C THR A 221 -15.49 28.11 3.22
N GLY A 222 -14.87 27.43 4.18
CA GLY A 222 -15.11 27.61 5.60
C GLY A 222 -16.40 26.92 6.08
N GLN A 223 -16.95 26.01 5.26
CA GLN A 223 -17.95 25.06 5.77
C GLN A 223 -17.23 24.10 6.72
N ARG A 224 -17.41 24.38 8.00
CA ARG A 224 -16.84 23.71 9.17
C ARG A 224 -16.77 22.17 8.99
N TRP A 225 -15.58 21.62 9.27
CA TRP A 225 -15.29 20.19 9.25
C TRP A 225 -16.28 19.37 10.11
N PRO A 226 -16.81 18.22 9.63
CA PRO A 226 -17.75 17.35 10.37
C PRO A 226 -17.20 16.64 11.63
N GLY A 227 -15.95 16.91 12.02
CA GLY A 227 -15.32 16.36 13.23
C GLY A 227 -15.65 17.15 14.49
N GLU A 228 -16.24 18.33 14.37
CA GLU A 228 -17.01 18.97 15.44
C GLU A 228 -18.39 18.31 15.41
N ALA A 229 -18.76 17.64 16.50
CA ALA A 229 -19.89 16.72 16.60
C ALA A 229 -21.07 17.13 15.74
N ARG A 230 -21.30 16.42 14.63
CA ARG A 230 -22.60 16.47 13.95
C ARG A 230 -23.63 16.03 14.98
N GLU A 231 -24.48 16.95 15.39
CA GLU A 231 -25.79 16.60 15.95
C GLU A 231 -26.40 15.58 14.98
N PRO A 232 -26.75 14.37 15.46
CA PRO A 232 -27.17 13.29 14.59
C PRO A 232 -28.38 13.79 13.81
N ARG A 233 -28.23 13.94 12.48
CA ARG A 233 -29.38 14.21 11.60
C ARG A 233 -30.47 13.22 12.00
N PRO A 234 -31.72 13.68 12.24
CA PRO A 234 -32.81 12.77 12.52
C PRO A 234 -32.80 11.71 11.42
N ARG A 235 -32.61 10.45 11.83
CA ARG A 235 -32.62 9.33 10.90
C ARG A 235 -33.99 9.36 10.26
N ASN A 236 -34.05 9.73 8.98
CA ASN A 236 -35.13 9.28 8.13
C ASN A 236 -35.26 7.77 8.41
N PRO A 237 -36.44 7.25 8.77
CA PRO A 237 -36.63 5.82 8.94
C PRO A 237 -36.21 5.19 7.62
N GLY A 238 -35.03 4.58 7.64
CA GLY A 238 -34.49 3.93 6.47
C GLY A 238 -35.43 2.79 6.07
N PRO A 239 -35.34 2.32 4.82
CA PRO A 239 -36.03 1.10 4.42
C PRO A 239 -35.76 -0.01 5.44
N ASP A 240 -36.79 -0.81 5.69
CA ASP A 240 -36.83 -1.91 6.65
C ASP A 240 -35.46 -2.60 6.72
N PRO A 241 -34.85 -2.80 7.92
CA PRO A 241 -33.58 -3.50 8.08
C PRO A 241 -33.47 -4.80 7.27
N ALA A 242 -34.59 -5.50 7.05
CA ALA A 242 -34.67 -6.71 6.22
C ALA A 242 -34.36 -6.47 4.73
N GLU A 243 -34.64 -5.28 4.19
CA GLU A 243 -34.46 -4.94 2.79
C GLU A 243 -33.01 -4.55 2.45
N ARG A 244 -32.28 -3.94 3.40
CA ARG A 244 -30.87 -3.54 3.22
C ARG A 244 -29.89 -4.71 3.06
N ILE A 245 -30.31 -5.92 3.38
CA ILE A 245 -29.42 -7.08 3.53
C ILE A 245 -29.63 -8.10 2.41
N ARG A 246 -30.79 -8.09 1.76
CA ARG A 246 -31.06 -8.93 0.58
C ARG A 246 -30.00 -8.66 -0.50
N GLY A 247 -29.34 -9.73 -0.94
CA GLY A 247 -28.32 -9.67 -1.99
C GLY A 247 -26.89 -9.32 -1.53
N ARG A 248 -26.66 -9.05 -0.23
CA ARG A 248 -25.30 -8.85 0.29
C ARG A 248 -24.57 -10.18 0.49
N ARG A 249 -23.28 -10.21 0.14
CA ARG A 249 -22.37 -11.32 0.48
C ARG A 249 -21.75 -11.06 1.84
N VAL A 250 -21.96 -12.00 2.75
CA VAL A 250 -21.47 -11.91 4.12
C VAL A 250 -20.44 -13.00 4.32
N VAL A 251 -19.39 -12.68 5.07
CA VAL A 251 -18.31 -13.61 5.35
C VAL A 251 -18.24 -13.91 6.84
N PHE A 252 -18.38 -15.18 7.21
CA PHE A 252 -18.28 -15.62 8.60
C PHE A 252 -17.35 -16.82 8.75
N LEU A 253 -16.87 -17.06 9.97
CA LEU A 253 -16.04 -18.22 10.30
C LEU A 253 -16.90 -19.31 10.94
N CYS A 254 -16.80 -20.53 10.43
CA CYS A 254 -17.48 -21.68 11.02
C CYS A 254 -16.95 -21.94 12.44
N GLY A 255 -17.80 -21.86 13.46
CA GLY A 255 -17.42 -22.15 14.85
C GLY A 255 -16.92 -23.58 15.12
N GLY A 256 -17.12 -24.53 14.20
CA GLY A 256 -16.62 -25.90 14.34
C GLY A 256 -15.24 -26.17 13.72
N CYS A 257 -14.87 -25.46 12.64
CA CYS A 257 -13.61 -25.73 11.91
C CYS A 257 -12.87 -24.49 11.40
N SER A 258 -13.33 -23.31 11.80
CA SER A 258 -12.79 -21.99 11.43
C SER A 258 -12.73 -21.71 9.92
N LEU A 259 -13.44 -22.48 9.09
CA LEU A 259 -13.53 -22.23 7.66
C LEU A 259 -14.28 -20.92 7.37
N LYS A 260 -13.72 -20.07 6.52
CA LYS A 260 -14.31 -18.80 6.08
C LYS A 260 -15.38 -19.07 5.01
N LEU A 261 -16.64 -18.91 5.38
CA LEU A 261 -17.81 -19.12 4.53
C LEU A 261 -18.31 -17.79 3.99
N ARG A 262 -18.46 -17.68 2.67
CA ARG A 262 -19.10 -16.53 2.01
C ARG A 262 -20.51 -16.94 1.61
N VAL A 263 -21.52 -16.29 2.18
CA VAL A 263 -22.92 -16.63 1.92
C VAL A 263 -23.69 -15.41 1.43
N LEU A 264 -24.52 -15.64 0.42
CA LEU A 264 -25.46 -14.66 -0.10
C LEU A 264 -26.76 -14.77 0.70
N ILE A 265 -27.20 -13.68 1.34
CA ILE A 265 -28.47 -13.68 2.07
C ILE A 265 -29.60 -13.36 1.08
N ALA A 266 -30.35 -14.39 0.70
CA ALA A 266 -31.55 -14.27 -0.13
C ALA A 266 -32.84 -14.08 0.69
N SER A 267 -32.91 -14.62 1.92
CA SER A 267 -34.08 -14.53 2.81
C SER A 267 -33.69 -14.73 4.28
N GLU A 268 -34.61 -14.44 5.21
CA GLU A 268 -34.39 -14.52 6.67
C GLU A 268 -34.26 -15.96 7.20
N ASN A 269 -34.68 -16.97 6.43
CA ASN A 269 -34.75 -18.37 6.87
C ASN A 269 -33.76 -19.29 6.14
N ILE A 270 -32.54 -18.80 5.85
CA ILE A 270 -31.52 -19.62 5.21
C ILE A 270 -30.80 -20.47 6.25
N SER A 271 -30.81 -21.78 6.00
CA SER A 271 -29.94 -22.73 6.71
C SER A 271 -28.71 -23.03 5.87
N ILE A 272 -27.53 -22.96 6.49
CA ILE A 272 -26.23 -23.15 5.83
C ILE A 272 -25.52 -24.29 6.53
N GLN A 273 -25.02 -25.26 5.77
CA GLN A 273 -24.14 -26.29 6.30
C GLN A 273 -22.70 -25.99 5.93
N CYS A 274 -21.80 -26.11 6.91
CA CYS A 274 -20.38 -26.02 6.63
C CYS A 274 -19.95 -27.21 5.76
N PRO A 275 -19.30 -27.00 4.60
CA PRO A 275 -18.86 -28.09 3.73
C PRO A 275 -17.77 -28.95 4.37
N ARG A 276 -17.04 -28.42 5.36
CA ARG A 276 -15.93 -29.13 6.02
C ARG A 276 -16.36 -29.96 7.22
N CYS A 277 -17.13 -29.40 8.16
CA CYS A 277 -17.52 -30.10 9.39
C CYS A 277 -19.02 -30.42 9.49
N ARG A 278 -19.81 -30.09 8.46
CA ARG A 278 -21.27 -30.30 8.40
C ARG A 278 -22.09 -29.63 9.50
N ALA A 279 -21.50 -28.73 10.29
CA ALA A 279 -22.25 -27.92 11.26
C ALA A 279 -23.31 -27.07 10.53
N ALA A 280 -24.55 -27.15 10.99
CA ALA A 280 -25.66 -26.37 10.46
C ALA A 280 -25.81 -25.04 11.22
N TYR A 281 -26.03 -23.97 10.48
CA TYR A 281 -26.25 -22.63 11.00
C TYR A 281 -27.57 -22.09 10.46
N ARG A 282 -28.34 -21.42 11.31
CA ARG A 282 -29.53 -20.64 10.93
C ARG A 282 -29.26 -19.17 11.24
N VAL A 283 -29.66 -18.29 10.33
CA VAL A 283 -29.66 -16.84 10.58
C VAL A 283 -30.83 -16.54 11.52
N VAL A 284 -30.55 -15.96 12.71
CA VAL A 284 -31.57 -15.68 13.73
C VAL A 284 -32.02 -14.23 13.71
N GLY A 285 -31.19 -13.33 13.20
CA GLY A 285 -31.53 -11.93 13.05
C GLY A 285 -30.34 -11.08 12.63
N VAL A 286 -30.60 -9.80 12.36
CA VAL A 286 -29.56 -8.81 12.10
C VAL A 286 -29.75 -7.62 13.02
N GLU A 287 -28.99 -7.59 14.10
CA GLU A 287 -28.91 -6.42 14.98
C GLU A 287 -27.68 -5.60 14.61
N ASN A 288 -27.85 -4.28 14.46
CA ASN A 288 -26.76 -3.33 14.25
C ASN A 288 -25.83 -3.65 13.06
N GLY A 289 -26.38 -4.27 12.00
CA GLY A 289 -25.61 -4.67 10.81
C GLY A 289 -24.71 -5.89 11.02
N ARG A 290 -24.79 -6.56 12.17
CA ARG A 290 -24.14 -7.84 12.45
C ARG A 290 -25.15 -8.96 12.34
N ILE A 291 -24.85 -9.96 11.53
CA ILE A 291 -25.71 -11.13 11.35
C ILE A 291 -25.45 -12.12 12.47
N GLN A 292 -26.49 -12.40 13.26
CA GLN A 292 -26.43 -13.42 14.29
C GLN A 292 -26.74 -14.78 13.68
N MET A 293 -25.77 -15.69 13.75
CA MET A 293 -25.92 -17.07 13.32
C MET A 293 -25.95 -17.97 14.55
N GLN A 294 -27.02 -18.75 14.67
CA GLN A 294 -27.14 -19.77 15.71
C GLN A 294 -26.83 -21.13 15.11
N ARG A 295 -25.94 -21.87 15.77
CA ARG A 295 -25.66 -23.26 15.41
C ARG A 295 -26.90 -24.09 15.78
N VAL A 296 -27.45 -24.80 14.81
CA VAL A 296 -28.57 -25.70 15.04
C VAL A 296 -27.98 -27.06 15.43
N SER A 297 -28.37 -27.59 16.59
CA SER A 297 -28.01 -28.95 17.00
C SER A 297 -28.58 -29.95 15.98
N SER A 298 -27.79 -31.00 15.71
CA SER A 298 -27.99 -31.98 14.65
C SER A 298 -29.28 -32.79 14.83
N GLY A 299 -30.41 -32.22 14.40
CA GLY A 299 -31.71 -32.89 14.32
C GLY A 299 -32.65 -32.34 13.26
N PHE A 300 -32.29 -31.23 12.59
CA PHE A 300 -33.18 -30.56 11.64
C PHE A 300 -32.97 -31.08 10.20
N ARG A 301 -33.87 -31.96 9.73
CA ARG A 301 -34.07 -32.24 8.30
C ARG A 301 -35.06 -31.22 7.75
N PRO A 302 -34.68 -30.31 6.82
CA PRO A 302 -35.66 -29.44 6.19
C PRO A 302 -36.67 -30.30 5.41
N ARG A 303 -37.95 -30.21 5.78
CA ARG A 303 -39.05 -30.84 5.05
C ARG A 303 -39.15 -30.14 3.69
N LYS A 304 -38.77 -30.84 2.62
CA LYS A 304 -38.94 -30.39 1.24
C LYS A 304 -40.42 -30.53 0.89
N PRO A 305 -41.21 -29.45 0.71
CA PRO A 305 -42.58 -29.58 0.22
C PRO A 305 -42.56 -30.19 -1.19
N ALA A 306 -43.43 -31.17 -1.42
CA ALA A 306 -43.54 -31.88 -2.68
C ALA A 306 -44.10 -30.94 -3.76
N ALA A 307 -43.24 -30.49 -4.67
CA ALA A 307 -43.65 -29.78 -5.86
C ALA A 307 -44.22 -30.78 -6.90
N PRO A 308 -45.31 -30.45 -7.60
CA PRO A 308 -45.81 -31.23 -8.74
C PRO A 308 -44.74 -31.29 -9.83
N LYS A 309 -44.59 -32.46 -10.47
CA LYS A 309 -43.55 -32.72 -11.49
C LYS A 309 -43.64 -31.70 -12.64
N PRO A 310 -42.63 -30.83 -12.84
CA PRO A 310 -42.55 -30.00 -14.04
C PRO A 310 -42.13 -30.86 -15.24
N PRO A 311 -42.50 -30.46 -16.47
CA PRO A 311 -42.05 -31.12 -17.70
C PRO A 311 -40.51 -31.11 -17.79
N PRO A 312 -39.90 -32.09 -18.47
CA PRO A 312 -38.46 -32.26 -18.50
C PRO A 312 -37.78 -30.96 -18.98
N PRO A 313 -36.80 -30.44 -18.22
CA PRO A 313 -36.11 -29.22 -18.58
C PRO A 313 -35.29 -29.42 -19.86
N PRO A 314 -35.17 -28.39 -20.72
CA PRO A 314 -34.26 -28.43 -21.85
C PRO A 314 -32.82 -28.70 -21.35
N PRO A 315 -32.00 -29.42 -22.12
CA PRO A 315 -30.66 -29.80 -21.72
C PRO A 315 -29.86 -28.54 -21.32
N PRO A 316 -29.08 -28.58 -20.23
CA PRO A 316 -28.31 -27.44 -19.77
C PRO A 316 -27.39 -26.93 -20.89
N PRO A 317 -27.25 -25.60 -21.07
CA PRO A 317 -26.26 -25.06 -21.98
C PRO A 317 -24.90 -25.62 -21.62
N ARG A 318 -24.20 -26.20 -22.61
CA ARG A 318 -22.87 -26.76 -22.40
C ARG A 318 -21.98 -25.68 -21.77
N PRO A 319 -21.18 -26.01 -20.74
CA PRO A 319 -20.24 -25.04 -20.17
C PRO A 319 -19.36 -24.46 -21.30
N PRO A 320 -18.98 -23.17 -21.24
CA PRO A 320 -18.08 -22.58 -22.20
C PRO A 320 -16.84 -23.48 -22.31
N ARG A 321 -16.52 -23.93 -23.52
CA ARG A 321 -15.29 -24.69 -23.76
C ARG A 321 -14.13 -23.81 -23.31
N GLU A 322 -13.22 -24.36 -22.50
CA GLU A 322 -11.96 -23.68 -22.21
C GLU A 322 -11.24 -23.43 -23.55
N PRO A 323 -10.77 -22.20 -23.82
CA PRO A 323 -10.10 -21.89 -25.08
C PRO A 323 -8.89 -22.80 -25.28
N PHE A 324 -8.71 -23.29 -26.50
CA PHE A 324 -7.50 -24.06 -26.82
C PHE A 324 -6.25 -23.17 -26.80
N ASP A 325 -5.07 -23.74 -26.55
CA ASP A 325 -3.80 -22.97 -26.40
C ASP A 325 -3.51 -22.01 -27.58
N HIS A 326 -3.84 -22.42 -28.82
CA HIS A 326 -3.67 -21.61 -30.02
C HIS A 326 -4.70 -20.46 -30.12
N GLU A 327 -5.91 -20.67 -29.61
CA GLU A 327 -6.94 -19.63 -29.52
C GLU A 327 -6.54 -18.58 -28.47
N LEU A 328 -5.94 -19.02 -27.35
CA LEU A 328 -5.47 -18.11 -26.31
C LEU A 328 -4.31 -17.22 -26.77
N LEU A 329 -3.44 -17.76 -27.63
CA LEU A 329 -2.33 -17.01 -28.23
C LEU A 329 -2.72 -16.28 -29.52
N GLU A 330 -3.99 -16.37 -29.96
CA GLU A 330 -4.49 -15.78 -31.19
C GLU A 330 -3.71 -16.18 -32.45
N VAL A 331 -3.26 -17.44 -32.51
CA VAL A 331 -2.49 -18.00 -33.63
C VAL A 331 -3.17 -19.23 -34.23
N SER A 332 -2.80 -19.57 -35.45
CA SER A 332 -3.23 -20.83 -36.07
C SER A 332 -2.70 -22.04 -35.30
N ARG A 333 -3.41 -23.17 -35.37
CA ARG A 333 -2.94 -24.46 -34.85
C ARG A 333 -1.58 -24.82 -35.42
N ASP A 334 -1.32 -24.46 -36.68
CA ASP A 334 -0.11 -24.81 -37.41
C ASP A 334 0.93 -23.68 -37.45
N ALA A 335 0.77 -22.66 -36.59
CA ALA A 335 1.68 -21.51 -36.54
C ALA A 335 3.15 -21.91 -36.31
N SER A 336 4.06 -21.21 -36.99
CA SER A 336 5.51 -21.41 -36.81
C SER A 336 5.98 -20.99 -35.41
N ALA A 337 7.16 -21.47 -35.00
CA ALA A 337 7.74 -21.12 -33.70
C ALA A 337 7.93 -19.60 -33.53
N ASP A 338 8.25 -18.88 -34.61
CA ASP A 338 8.48 -17.45 -34.59
C ASP A 338 7.17 -16.66 -34.47
N GLU A 339 6.10 -17.10 -35.14
CA GLU A 339 4.75 -16.53 -34.98
C GLU A 339 4.24 -16.70 -33.55
N ILE A 340 4.43 -17.87 -32.94
CA ILE A 340 4.06 -18.14 -31.55
C ILE A 340 4.82 -17.21 -30.59
N LYS A 341 6.14 -17.04 -30.79
CA LYS A 341 6.95 -16.12 -29.98
C LYS A 341 6.56 -14.66 -30.17
N ALA A 342 6.17 -14.26 -31.38
CA ALA A 342 5.73 -12.91 -31.68
C ALA A 342 4.39 -12.60 -31.01
N ALA A 343 3.41 -13.49 -31.16
CA ALA A 343 2.10 -13.35 -30.54
C ALA A 343 2.17 -13.35 -29.01
N TYR A 344 2.95 -14.26 -28.42
CA TYR A 344 3.19 -14.30 -26.97
C TYR A 344 3.78 -12.98 -26.45
N ARG A 345 4.82 -12.44 -27.11
CA ARG A 345 5.43 -11.16 -26.72
C ARG A 345 4.46 -9.98 -26.80
N LYS A 346 3.62 -9.96 -27.84
CA LYS A 346 2.57 -8.94 -28.00
C LYS A 346 1.56 -9.00 -26.86
N LEU A 347 0.96 -10.18 -26.62
CA LEU A 347 -0.07 -10.36 -25.59
C LEU A 347 0.46 -10.17 -24.17
N LEU A 348 1.71 -10.58 -23.90
CA LEU A 348 2.35 -10.35 -22.60
C LEU A 348 2.57 -8.86 -22.34
N LYS A 349 2.99 -8.09 -23.37
CA LYS A 349 3.16 -6.64 -23.23
C LYS A 349 1.85 -5.92 -22.93
N GLU A 350 0.72 -6.41 -23.45
CA GLU A 350 -0.60 -5.82 -23.22
C GLU A 350 -1.21 -6.21 -21.87
N ASN A 351 -0.91 -7.41 -21.37
CA ASN A 351 -1.58 -7.98 -20.20
C ASN A 351 -0.67 -8.21 -18.96
N HIS A 352 0.60 -7.78 -18.99
CA HIS A 352 1.52 -7.97 -17.86
C HIS A 352 1.00 -7.29 -16.59
N PRO A 353 1.01 -7.95 -15.42
CA PRO A 353 0.48 -7.40 -14.17
C PRO A 353 1.13 -6.07 -13.76
N ASP A 354 2.37 -5.81 -14.17
CA ASP A 354 3.08 -4.54 -13.89
C ASP A 354 2.36 -3.32 -14.48
N PHE A 355 1.64 -3.47 -15.60
CA PHE A 355 0.84 -2.38 -16.18
C PHE A 355 -0.47 -2.12 -15.41
N PHE A 356 -0.87 -3.04 -14.53
CA PHE A 356 -2.11 -2.97 -13.73
C PHE A 356 -1.84 -2.69 -12.25
N THR A 357 -0.66 -2.16 -11.90
CA THR A 357 -0.26 -1.85 -10.51
C THR A 357 -1.18 -0.83 -9.81
N ASN A 358 -1.86 0.04 -10.57
CA ASN A 358 -2.83 1.01 -10.05
C ASN A 358 -4.30 0.59 -10.25
N ALA A 359 -4.55 -0.62 -10.80
CA ALA A 359 -5.89 -1.12 -11.09
C ALA A 359 -6.58 -1.67 -9.83
N ALA A 360 -7.89 -1.91 -9.91
CA ALA A 360 -8.61 -2.52 -8.79
C ALA A 360 -8.05 -3.93 -8.50
N PRO A 361 -8.05 -4.42 -7.24
CA PRO A 361 -7.50 -5.73 -6.90
C PRO A 361 -8.08 -6.91 -7.71
N ALA A 362 -9.33 -6.78 -8.17
CA ALA A 362 -9.99 -7.79 -9.01
C ALA A 362 -9.44 -7.81 -10.45
N GLU A 363 -8.95 -6.68 -10.96
CA GLU A 363 -8.36 -6.56 -12.29
C GLU A 363 -6.92 -7.07 -12.29
N LEU A 364 -6.15 -6.75 -11.24
CA LEU A 364 -4.81 -7.32 -11.05
C LEU A 364 -4.86 -8.85 -10.97
N ALA A 365 -5.82 -9.42 -10.21
CA ALA A 365 -6.00 -10.87 -10.12
C ALA A 365 -6.37 -11.50 -11.47
N LYS A 366 -7.16 -10.81 -12.31
CA LYS A 366 -7.48 -11.26 -13.66
C LYS A 366 -6.27 -11.21 -14.59
N ALA A 367 -5.46 -10.15 -14.52
CA ALA A 367 -4.23 -10.01 -15.30
C ALA A 367 -3.19 -11.08 -14.92
N GLU A 368 -3.05 -11.38 -13.63
CA GLU A 368 -2.20 -12.48 -13.13
C GLU A 368 -2.68 -13.85 -13.64
N GLU A 369 -3.98 -14.13 -13.53
CA GLU A 369 -4.56 -15.40 -14.01
C GLU A 369 -4.41 -15.55 -15.53
N TYR A 370 -4.66 -14.47 -16.28
CA TYR A 370 -4.52 -14.45 -17.73
C TYR A 370 -3.07 -14.65 -18.16
N THR A 371 -2.12 -13.94 -17.53
CA THR A 371 -0.67 -14.09 -17.78
C THR A 371 -0.21 -15.52 -17.50
N LYS A 372 -0.73 -16.17 -16.45
CA LYS A 372 -0.43 -17.56 -16.13
C LYS A 372 -0.92 -18.52 -17.23
N LYS A 373 -2.13 -18.32 -17.76
CA LYS A 373 -2.67 -19.11 -18.88
C LYS A 373 -1.86 -18.88 -20.16
N LEU A 374 -1.45 -17.63 -20.43
CA LEU A 374 -0.61 -17.26 -21.57
C LEU A 374 0.75 -18.01 -21.54
N ASN A 375 1.39 -18.03 -20.38
CA ASN A 375 2.65 -18.74 -20.17
C ASN A 375 2.50 -20.27 -20.35
N GLN A 376 1.37 -20.83 -19.93
CA GLN A 376 1.08 -22.25 -20.10
C GLN A 376 0.87 -22.61 -21.58
N ALA A 377 0.06 -21.83 -22.29
CA ALA A 377 -0.19 -22.03 -23.72
C ALA A 377 1.10 -21.90 -24.55
N TYR A 378 1.93 -20.90 -24.26
CA TYR A 378 3.23 -20.73 -24.92
C TYR A 378 4.13 -21.96 -24.75
N ARG A 379 4.28 -22.48 -23.52
CA ARG A 379 5.07 -23.69 -23.25
C ARG A 379 4.51 -24.92 -23.96
N SER A 380 3.19 -25.07 -23.95
CA SER A 380 2.50 -26.20 -24.60
C SER A 380 2.77 -26.20 -26.10
N MET A 381 2.62 -25.05 -26.77
CA MET A 381 2.84 -24.93 -28.21
C MET A 381 4.32 -24.97 -28.60
N MET A 382 5.24 -24.44 -27.78
CA MET A 382 6.68 -24.46 -28.07
C MET A 382 7.30 -25.85 -27.94
N ARG A 383 6.73 -26.74 -27.12
CA ARG A 383 7.23 -28.11 -26.92
C ARG A 383 7.37 -28.90 -28.22
N ARG A 384 6.57 -28.60 -29.25
CA ARG A 384 6.64 -29.28 -30.56
C ARG A 384 7.89 -28.95 -31.38
N PHE A 385 8.60 -27.88 -31.04
CA PHE A 385 9.80 -27.41 -31.74
C PHE A 385 11.11 -27.69 -30.97
N GLU A 386 11.04 -28.24 -29.76
CA GLU A 386 12.22 -28.53 -28.91
C GLU A 386 12.87 -29.89 -29.23
N LYS A 387 12.84 -30.34 -30.50
CA LYS A 387 13.42 -31.62 -30.93
C LYS A 387 14.85 -31.49 -31.43
#